data_AF-A0A523K3V7-F1
#
_entry.id   AF-A0A523K3V7-F1
#
_cell.length_a   1.000
_cell.length_b   1.000
_cell.length_c   1.000
_cell.angle_alpha   90.00
_cell.angle_beta   90.00
_cell.angle_gamma   90.00
#
_symmetry.space_group_name_H-M   'P 1'
#
loop_
_entity.id
_entity.type
_entity.pdbx_description
1 polymer ?
#
loop_
_entity_poly.entity_id
_entity_poly.type
_entity_poly.pdbx_seq_one_letter_code
_entity_poly.pdbx_strand_id
1 'polypeptide(L)' 'MSGIRKAAVIGAGTMGSGIASHLANAGVPVVLL' A
#
# COMPACT_ATOMS: atom_id res chain seq x y z
N MET A 1 -11.85 17.44 2.21
CA MET A 1 -10.55 16.86 1.83
C MET A 1 -10.75 15.42 1.39
N SER A 2 -10.62 15.08 0.10
CA SER A 2 -10.71 13.67 -0.36
C SER A 2 -9.33 13.03 -0.35
N GLY A 3 -8.84 12.66 0.84
CA GLY A 3 -7.59 11.89 0.97
C GLY A 3 -7.75 10.45 0.49
N ILE A 4 -6.63 9.79 0.18
CA ILE A 4 -6.64 8.35 -0.13
C ILE A 4 -7.03 7.59 1.14
N ARG A 5 -8.15 6.87 1.08
CA ARG A 5 -8.69 6.13 2.24
C ARG A 5 -8.15 4.71 2.35
N LYS A 6 -7.72 4.12 1.24
CA LYS A 6 -7.08 2.80 1.15
C LYS A 6 -6.40 2.61 -0.19
N ALA A 7 -5.45 1.69 -0.26
CA ALA A 7 -4.75 1.30 -1.48
C ALA A 7 -4.72 -0.23 -1.64
N ALA A 8 -4.53 -0.70 -2.87
CA ALA A 8 -4.25 -2.11 -3.16
C ALA A 8 -2.97 -2.18 -4.00
N VAL A 9 -2.05 -3.06 -3.62
CA VAL A 9 -0.84 -3.35 -4.39
C VAL A 9 -0.98 -4.75 -4.97
N ILE A 10 -0.87 -4.87 -6.29
CA ILE A 10 -0.98 -6.14 -7.00
C ILE A 10 0.43 -6.66 -7.29
N GLY A 11 0.72 -7.87 -6.82
CA GLY A 11 2.01 -8.53 -6.91
C GLY A 11 2.77 -8.50 -5.58
N ALA A 12 2.98 -9.68 -4.99
CA ALA A 12 3.69 -9.86 -3.71
C ALA A 12 5.22 -10.04 -3.83
N GLY A 13 5.80 -9.62 -4.96
CA GLY A 13 7.25 -9.58 -5.12
C GLY A 13 7.92 -8.58 -4.16
N THR A 14 9.25 -8.54 -4.14
CA THR A 14 10.01 -7.62 -3.29
C THR A 14 9.65 -6.15 -3.54
N MET A 15 9.43 -5.78 -4.81
CA MET A 15 8.98 -4.45 -5.21
C MET A 15 7.60 -4.13 -4.63
N GLY A 16 6.60 -5.01 -4.81
CA GLY A 16 5.24 -4.79 -4.33
C GLY A 16 5.15 -4.75 -2.81
N SER A 17 5.88 -5.62 -2.13
CA SER A 17 6.00 -5.60 -0.66
C SER A 17 6.62 -4.29 -0.15
N GLY A 18 7.62 -3.75 -0.85
CA GLY A 18 8.23 -2.45 -0.55
C GLY A 18 7.25 -1.28 -0.70
N ILE A 19 6.48 -1.27 -1.80
CA ILE A 19 5.43 -0.26 -2.04
C ILE A 19 4.36 -0.33 -0.94
N ALA A 20 3.86 -1.52 -0.61
CA ALA A 20 2.88 -1.72 0.45
C ALA A 20 3.43 -1.27 1.82
N SER A 21 4.71 -1.55 2.11
CA SER A 21 5.36 -1.11 3.35
C SER A 21 5.42 0.42 3.47
N HIS A 22 5.75 1.13 2.38
CA HIS A 22 5.75 2.59 2.38
C HIS A 22 4.35 3.18 2.60
N LEU A 23 3.32 2.60 1.97
CA LEU A 23 1.93 3.03 2.17
C LEU A 23 1.47 2.80 3.62
N ALA A 24 1.78 1.63 4.19
CA ALA A 24 1.50 1.33 5.58
C ALA A 24 2.23 2.29 6.54
N ASN A 25 3.52 2.59 6.29
CA ASN A 25 4.30 3.55 7.06
C ASN A 25 3.75 4.98 6.98
N ALA A 26 3.14 5.36 5.85
CA ALA A 26 2.45 6.63 5.67
C ALA A 26 1.04 6.67 6.30
N GLY A 27 0.63 5.60 6.98
CA GLY A 27 -0.70 5.49 7.62
C GLY A 27 -1.84 5.23 6.64
N VAL A 28 -1.53 4.80 5.40
CA VAL A 28 -2.55 4.42 4.41
C VAL A 28 -2.86 2.93 4.56
N PRO A 29 -4.12 2.55 4.88
CA PRO A 29 -4.52 1.16 4.86
C PRO A 29 -4.30 0.54 3.49
N VAL A 30 -3.51 -0.52 3.40
CA VAL A 30 -3.14 -1.16 2.13
C VAL A 30 -3.37 -2.66 2.19
N VAL A 31 -3.89 -3.22 1.10
CA VAL A 31 -4.00 -4.66 0.88
C VAL A 31 -2.99 -5.07 -0.19
N LEU A 32 -2.20 -6.11 0.07
CA LEU A 32 -1.30 -6.73 -0.90
C LEU A 32 -1.98 -7.96 -1.47
N LEU A 33 -2.09 -8.04 -2.80
CA LEU A 33 -2.75 -9.12 -3.55
C LEU A 33 -1.76 -9.85 -4.46
#